data_AF-A0A7C5L3E9-F1
#
_entry.id   AF-A0A7C5L3E9-F1
#
_cell.length_a   1.000
_cell.length_b   1.000
_cell.length_c   1.000
_cell.angle_alpha   90.00
_cell.angle_beta   90.00
_cell.angle_gamma   90.00
#
_symmetry.space_group_name_H-M   'P 1'
#
loop_
_entity.id
_entity.type
_entity.pdbx_description
1 polymer ?
#
loop_
_entity_poly.entity_id
_entity_poly.type
_entity_poly.pdbx_seq_one_letter_code
_entity_poly.pdbx_strand_id
1 'polypeptide(L)'
;LKGEEVFAHLRNRLSAHQIGFQDVLALLELKGRSPSEIVVIGLEPADLRPGTELSLLIEERIPLLVEECVKQLELWGVKLKRRCGVC
;
A
#
# COMPACT_ATOMS: atom_id res chain seq x y z
N LEU A 1 5.18 4.52 -5.36
CA LEU A 1 5.39 5.96 -5.05
C LEU A 1 6.12 6.06 -3.72
N LYS A 2 7.01 7.03 -3.52
CA LYS A 2 7.77 7.19 -2.27
C LYS A 2 7.75 8.62 -1.75
N GLY A 3 7.81 8.79 -0.42
CA GLY A 3 7.98 10.09 0.22
C GLY A 3 6.91 11.11 -0.15
N GLU A 4 7.32 12.35 -0.41
CA GLU A 4 6.43 13.48 -0.77
C GLU A 4 5.49 13.17 -1.96
N GLU A 5 5.93 12.34 -2.92
CA GLU A 5 5.12 11.97 -4.09
C GLU A 5 3.87 11.15 -3.72
N VAL A 6 3.92 10.43 -2.60
CA VAL A 6 2.77 9.69 -2.06
C VAL A 6 1.66 10.65 -1.68
N PHE A 7 2.01 11.72 -0.95
CA PHE A 7 1.05 12.72 -0.48
C PHE A 7 0.36 13.44 -1.63
N ALA A 8 1.15 13.86 -2.63
CA ALA A 8 0.63 14.51 -3.83
C ALA A 8 -0.32 13.59 -4.63
N HIS A 9 0.03 12.30 -4.76
CA HIS A 9 -0.80 11.35 -5.51
C HIS A 9 -2.08 10.95 -4.77
N LEU A 10 -2.01 10.78 -3.45
CA LEU A 10 -3.18 10.46 -2.64
C LEU A 10 -4.23 11.56 -2.65
N ARG A 11 -3.82 12.84 -2.80
CA ARG A 11 -4.77 13.97 -2.92
C ARG A 11 -5.67 13.88 -4.16
N ASN A 12 -5.20 13.20 -5.22
CA ASN A 12 -5.90 13.14 -6.51
C ASN A 12 -6.66 11.83 -6.76
N ARG A 13 -6.43 10.77 -5.96
CA ARG A 13 -6.97 9.42 -6.15
C ARG A 13 -7.66 8.91 -4.88
N LEU A 14 -8.63 9.69 -4.38
CA LEU A 14 -9.39 9.37 -3.17
C LEU A 14 -10.50 8.37 -3.49
N SER A 15 -10.26 7.08 -3.26
CA SER A 15 -11.41 6.19 -3.03
C SER A 15 -12.05 6.57 -1.69
N ALA A 16 -13.37 6.38 -1.53
CA ALA A 16 -14.08 6.80 -0.31
C ALA A 16 -13.48 6.24 0.99
N HIS A 17 -12.89 5.04 0.94
CA HIS A 17 -12.21 4.40 2.08
C HIS A 17 -10.86 5.06 2.45
N GLN A 18 -10.26 5.84 1.55
CA GLN A 18 -8.95 6.47 1.74
C GLN A 18 -9.04 7.93 2.21
N ILE A 19 -10.25 8.49 2.29
CA ILE A 19 -10.49 9.89 2.71
C ILE A 19 -9.91 10.16 4.11
N GLY A 20 -10.11 9.25 5.06
CA GLY A 20 -9.61 9.42 6.43
C GLY A 20 -8.08 9.23 6.58
N PHE A 21 -7.39 8.70 5.57
CA PHE A 21 -5.96 8.44 5.68
C PHE A 21 -5.14 9.74 5.63
N GLN A 22 -5.56 10.72 4.84
CA GLN A 22 -4.87 12.01 4.74
C GLN A 22 -4.94 12.81 6.05
N ASP A 23 -6.09 12.76 6.73
CA ASP A 23 -6.29 13.41 8.02
C ASP A 23 -5.36 12.84 9.09
N VAL A 24 -5.17 11.51 9.10
CA VAL A 24 -4.22 10.85 10.01
C VAL A 24 -2.78 11.31 9.73
N LEU A 25 -2.38 11.39 8.47
CA LEU A 25 -1.02 11.82 8.13
C LEU A 25 -0.78 13.30 8.48
N ALA A 26 -1.76 14.18 8.19
CA ALA A 26 -1.70 15.58 8.59
C ALA A 26 -1.63 15.75 10.11
N LEU A 27 -2.37 14.92 10.86
CA LEU A 27 -2.29 14.92 12.32
C LEU A 27 -0.91 14.46 12.83
N LEU A 28 -0.29 13.46 12.20
CA LEU A 28 1.06 13.02 12.55
C LEU A 28 2.09 14.13 12.33
N GLU A 29 1.95 14.89 11.25
CA GLU A 29 2.79 16.06 10.95
C GLU A 29 2.65 17.15 12.01
N LEU A 30 1.41 17.55 12.32
CA LEU A 30 1.13 18.53 13.37
C LEU A 30 1.68 18.12 14.75
N LYS A 31 1.73 16.82 15.03
CA LYS A 31 2.25 16.27 16.29
C LYS A 31 3.77 16.04 16.27
N GLY A 32 4.46 16.34 15.17
CA GLY A 32 5.89 16.06 15.00
C GLY A 32 6.21 14.56 15.07
N ARG A 33 5.26 13.71 14.68
CA ARG A 33 5.35 12.24 14.73
C ARG A 33 5.21 11.61 13.33
N SER A 34 5.49 12.36 12.28
CA SER A 34 5.52 11.81 10.93
C SER A 34 6.56 10.70 10.81
N PRO A 35 6.23 9.59 10.12
CA PRO A 35 7.23 8.60 9.76
C PRO A 35 8.29 9.22 8.84
N SER A 36 9.52 8.72 8.92
CA SER A 36 10.63 9.20 8.08
C SER A 36 10.44 8.89 6.60
N GLU A 37 9.68 7.84 6.27
CA GLU A 37 9.32 7.48 4.90
C GLU A 37 7.94 6.82 4.88
N ILE A 38 7.17 7.12 3.84
CA ILE A 38 5.91 6.44 3.50
C ILE A 38 6.03 5.93 2.07
N VAL A 39 5.66 4.68 1.86
CA VAL A 39 5.61 4.05 0.54
C VAL A 39 4.24 3.40 0.36
N VAL A 40 3.59 3.71 -0.76
CA VAL A 40 2.33 3.10 -1.18
C VAL A 40 2.59 2.22 -2.37
N ILE A 41 2.21 0.95 -2.23
CA ILE A 41 2.28 -0.09 -3.26
C ILE A 41 0.83 -0.51 -3.49
N GLY A 42 0.37 -0.36 -4.73
CA GLY A 42 -1.01 -0.62 -5.09
C GLY A 42 -1.10 -1.23 -6.48
N LEU A 43 -2.22 -1.90 -6.73
CA LEU A 43 -2.57 -2.45 -8.03
C LEU A 43 -3.89 -1.79 -8.47
N GLU A 44 -3.94 -1.32 -9.72
CA GLU A 44 -5.17 -0.74 -10.26
C GLU A 44 -6.19 -1.84 -10.52
N PRO A 45 -7.46 -1.70 -10.05
CA PRO A 45 -8.48 -2.71 -10.27
C PRO A 45 -8.86 -2.82 -11.75
N ALA A 46 -9.17 -4.03 -12.21
CA ALA A 46 -9.69 -4.26 -13.56
C ALA A 46 -11.20 -4.00 -13.68
N ASP A 47 -11.92 -4.05 -12.55
CA ASP A 47 -13.36 -3.92 -12.46
C ASP A 47 -13.76 -3.38 -11.07
N LEU A 48 -14.84 -2.62 -11.00
CA LEU A 48 -15.39 -2.00 -9.78
C LEU A 48 -16.83 -2.43 -9.48
N ARG A 49 -17.37 -3.41 -10.23
CA ARG A 49 -18.70 -3.97 -9.94
C ARG A 49 -18.72 -4.65 -8.56
N PRO A 50 -19.87 -4.67 -7.87
CA PRO A 50 -20.00 -5.36 -6.59
C PRO A 50 -19.68 -6.86 -6.69
N GLY A 51 -18.89 -7.36 -5.74
CA GLY A 51 -18.49 -8.76 -5.65
C GLY A 51 -17.56 -9.00 -4.46
N THR A 52 -17.27 -10.27 -4.16
CA THR A 52 -16.33 -10.68 -3.09
C THR A 52 -15.00 -11.21 -3.64
N GLU A 53 -14.95 -11.49 -4.94
CA GLU A 53 -13.80 -12.10 -5.58
C GLU A 53 -12.94 -11.06 -6.31
N LEU A 54 -11.66 -11.38 -6.47
CA LEU A 54 -10.79 -10.65 -7.37
C LEU A 54 -11.13 -11.04 -8.82
N SER A 55 -11.01 -10.11 -9.76
CA SER A 55 -10.95 -10.49 -11.18
C SER A 55 -9.70 -11.34 -11.43
N LEU A 56 -9.77 -12.30 -12.35
CA LEU A 56 -8.65 -13.19 -12.70
C LEU A 56 -7.34 -12.42 -12.95
N LEU A 57 -7.41 -11.30 -13.69
CA LEU A 57 -6.26 -10.45 -13.99
C LEU A 57 -5.57 -9.91 -12.72
N ILE A 58 -6.35 -9.58 -11.69
CA ILE A 58 -5.85 -9.03 -10.44
C ILE A 58 -5.29 -10.14 -9.56
N GLU A 59 -5.98 -11.28 -9.50
CA GLU A 59 -5.52 -12.46 -8.75
C GLU A 59 -4.14 -12.93 -9.24
N GLU A 60 -3.93 -13.02 -10.54
CA GLU A 60 -2.64 -13.39 -11.15
C GLU A 60 -1.51 -12.38 -10.86
N ARG A 61 -1.85 -11.12 -10.56
CA ARG A 61 -0.90 -10.04 -10.26
C ARG A 61 -0.60 -9.88 -8.77
N ILE A 62 -1.34 -10.54 -7.88
CA ILE A 62 -1.08 -10.49 -6.43
C ILE A 62 0.36 -10.93 -6.07
N PRO A 63 0.93 -12.01 -6.63
CA PRO A 63 2.31 -12.40 -6.34
C PRO A 63 3.33 -11.30 -6.63
N LEU A 64 3.17 -10.58 -7.75
CA LEU A 64 4.02 -9.45 -8.10
C LEU A 64 3.91 -8.32 -7.07
N LEU A 65 2.69 -8.00 -6.64
CA LEU A 65 2.46 -6.98 -5.60
C LEU A 65 3.16 -7.35 -4.28
N VAL A 66 3.11 -8.63 -3.90
CA VAL A 66 3.80 -9.16 -2.72
C VAL A 66 5.32 -9.04 -2.87
N GLU A 67 5.88 -9.35 -4.04
CA GLU A 67 7.31 -9.18 -4.30
C GLU A 67 7.76 -7.72 -4.17
N GLU A 68 6.97 -6.75 -4.64
CA GLU A 68 7.29 -5.33 -4.45
C GLU A 68 7.25 -4.92 -2.97
N CYS A 69 6.30 -5.45 -2.18
CA CYS A 69 6.28 -5.25 -0.74
C CYS A 69 7.52 -5.84 -0.05
N VAL A 70 7.92 -7.06 -0.43
CA VAL A 70 9.13 -7.74 0.07
C VAL A 70 10.37 -6.89 -0.20
N LYS A 71 10.56 -6.44 -1.45
CA LYS A 71 11.68 -5.57 -1.84
C LYS A 71 11.69 -4.29 -1.02
N GLN A 72 10.53 -3.64 -0.84
CA GLN A 72 10.46 -2.41 -0.06
C GLN A 72 10.80 -2.63 1.42
N LEU A 73 10.36 -3.74 2.02
CA LEU A 73 10.71 -4.11 3.39
C LEU A 73 12.22 -4.39 3.53
N GLU A 74 12.83 -5.06 2.56
CA GLU A 74 14.27 -5.29 2.53
C GLU A 74 15.06 -3.98 2.42
N LEU A 75 14.59 -3.01 1.63
CA LEU A 75 15.16 -1.66 1.55
C LEU A 75 15.11 -0.92 2.89
N TRP A 76 14.07 -1.17 3.71
CA TRP A 76 13.98 -0.68 5.08
C TRP A 76 14.84 -1.48 6.09
N GLY A 77 15.60 -2.48 5.62
CA GLY A 77 16.45 -3.32 6.45
C GLY A 77 15.73 -4.44 7.19
N VAL A 78 14.47 -4.74 6.83
CA VAL A 78 13.70 -5.82 7.44
C VAL A 78 14.11 -7.15 6.82
N LYS A 79 14.57 -8.10 7.65
CA LYS A 79 14.87 -9.47 7.22
C LYS A 79 13.60 -10.31 7.20
N LEU A 80 13.23 -10.80 6.03
CA LEU A 80 12.02 -11.59 5.84
C LEU A 80 12.29 -13.08 5.95
N LYS A 81 11.32 -13.81 6.50
CA LYS A 81 11.31 -15.28 6.53
C LYS A 81 9.96 -15.73 6.01
N ARG A 82 9.96 -16.68 5.07
CA ARG A 82 8.70 -17.33 4.68
C ARG A 82 8.11 -18.03 5.89
N ARG A 83 6.81 -17.86 6.09
CA ARG A 83 6.07 -18.69 7.01
C ARG A 83 6.08 -20.11 6.44
N CYS A 84 6.71 -21.05 7.13
CA CYS A 84 6.52 -22.46 6.85
C CYS A 84 5.07 -22.79 7.24
N GLY A 85 4.29 -23.36 6.32
CA GLY A 85 2.92 -23.77 6.61
C GLY A 85 2.89 -24.79 7.74
N VAL A 86 1.77 -24.88 8.46
CA VAL A 86 1.51 -26.03 9.34
C VAL A 86 1.49 -27.26 8.44
N CYS A 87 2.33 -28.25 8.77
CA CYS A 87 2.38 -29.55 8.10
C CYS A 87 1.03 -30.26 8.20
#